data_AF-A0A538N034-F1
#
_entry.id   AF-A0A538N034-F1
#
_cell.length_a   1.000
_cell.length_b   1.000
_cell.length_c   1.000
_cell.angle_alpha   90.00
_cell.angle_beta   90.00
_cell.angle_gamma   90.00
#
_symmetry.space_group_name_H-M   'P 1'
#
loop_
_entity.id
_entity.type
_entity.pdbx_description
1 polymer ?
#
loop_
_entity_poly.entity_id
_entity_poly.type
_entity_poly.pdbx_seq_one_letter_code
_entity_poly.pdbx_strand_id
1 'polypeptide(L)'
;MRRYLVFFVRARTLTLLPVLALAAALAAPASASQLVNRDVRNIKLSVNTKGEALVSYRTVRGRAQHVLAWGAINARQPNRTLKQARFKLDYAGGWGKYHKSYWKTFRNSCGAYDGPALPWLVTACKAPDGSYWALQKWQVQLPDLGFTPWTAGLRQWELHLSHWTTDLAKLEVWQDWVYHGRFHHLFGRYTYLGQPVHGFGSTRGGAPTDGYGRLLYLDTHNSAYGRGWRRENAFLVHNPTGVFCYGFFKHDAVAGGYKHPPGFRGLRPKGNGDTYRLIAPGPGVTPDVMWSDSGLHDFSASNSADVAFESAMNAQLDSILNGDKLCRQH
;
A
#
# COMPACT_ATOMS: atom_id res chain seq x y z
N MET A 1 23.35 -36.45 74.93
CA MET A 1 22.24 -37.35 74.53
C MET A 1 21.24 -36.56 73.69
N ARG A 2 20.97 -37.04 72.47
CA ARG A 2 19.74 -36.87 71.65
C ARG A 2 18.73 -35.77 72.07
N ARG A 3 18.53 -34.74 71.23
CA ARG A 3 17.36 -34.57 70.32
C ARG A 3 17.31 -33.17 69.67
N TYR A 4 16.93 -33.19 68.39
CA TYR A 4 16.62 -32.07 67.50
C TYR A 4 15.29 -31.38 67.85
N LEU A 5 15.10 -30.16 67.32
CA LEU A 5 13.88 -29.50 66.75
C LEU A 5 14.05 -27.97 66.95
N VAL A 6 13.69 -27.01 66.09
CA VAL A 6 13.11 -26.87 64.74
C VAL A 6 13.39 -25.41 64.35
N PHE A 7 13.92 -25.15 63.15
CA PHE A 7 13.98 -23.80 62.59
C PHE A 7 12.67 -23.50 61.84
N PHE A 8 11.90 -22.53 62.33
CA PHE A 8 10.80 -21.93 61.56
C PHE A 8 11.39 -20.97 60.51
N VAL A 9 11.41 -21.39 59.25
CA VAL A 9 11.66 -20.49 58.11
C VAL A 9 10.33 -19.87 57.70
N ARG A 10 10.19 -18.55 57.88
CA ARG A 10 9.09 -17.77 57.30
C ARG A 10 9.22 -17.78 55.77
N ALA A 11 8.40 -18.59 55.10
CA ALA A 11 8.23 -18.51 53.66
C ALA A 11 7.38 -17.28 53.31
N ARG A 12 8.03 -16.20 52.84
CA ARG A 12 7.35 -15.14 52.10
C ARG A 12 7.06 -15.67 50.70
N THR A 13 5.83 -16.10 50.45
CA THR A 13 5.33 -16.39 49.10
C THR A 13 5.27 -15.10 48.28
N LEU A 14 6.25 -14.91 47.39
CA LEU A 14 6.14 -13.98 46.27
C LEU A 14 5.32 -14.68 45.16
N THR A 15 4.07 -14.28 45.01
CA THR A 15 3.21 -14.66 43.89
C THR A 15 3.69 -13.93 42.63
N LEU A 16 4.47 -14.63 41.80
CA LEU A 16 4.84 -14.17 40.46
C LEU A 16 3.64 -14.36 39.52
N LEU A 17 2.92 -13.28 39.23
CA LEU A 17 1.96 -13.19 38.15
C LEU A 17 2.72 -13.29 36.80
N PRO A 18 2.40 -14.26 35.92
CA PRO A 18 2.95 -14.26 34.58
C PRO A 18 2.24 -13.16 33.78
N VAL A 19 2.96 -12.08 33.49
CA VAL A 19 2.54 -11.10 32.49
C VAL A 19 2.65 -11.80 31.13
N LEU A 20 1.54 -12.36 30.65
CA LEU A 20 1.39 -12.68 29.23
C LEU A 20 1.39 -11.35 28.46
N ALA A 21 2.57 -10.96 27.98
CA ALA A 21 2.70 -9.95 26.95
C ALA A 21 2.09 -10.52 25.67
N LEU A 22 0.79 -10.27 25.47
CA LEU A 22 0.10 -10.55 24.23
C LEU A 22 0.64 -9.58 23.18
N ALA A 23 1.77 -9.93 22.56
CA ALA A 23 2.24 -9.25 21.37
C ALA A 23 1.21 -9.50 20.28
N ALA A 24 0.30 -8.55 20.09
CA ALA A 24 -0.54 -8.48 18.90
C ALA A 24 0.39 -8.28 17.70
N ALA A 25 0.87 -9.40 17.15
CA ALA A 25 1.46 -9.45 15.83
C ALA A 25 0.33 -9.11 14.86
N LEU A 26 0.09 -7.81 14.65
CA LEU A 26 -0.63 -7.33 13.48
C LEU A 26 0.14 -7.91 12.30
N ALA A 27 -0.43 -8.92 11.64
CA ALA A 27 0.08 -9.40 10.37
C ALA A 27 0.22 -8.17 9.48
N ALA A 28 1.47 -7.79 9.17
CA ALA A 28 1.70 -6.69 8.26
C ALA A 28 0.99 -7.06 6.95
N PRO A 29 0.13 -6.17 6.41
CA PRO A 29 -0.51 -6.45 5.13
C PRO A 29 0.57 -6.81 4.11
N ALA A 30 0.29 -7.76 3.23
CA ALA A 30 1.23 -8.13 2.19
C ALA A 30 1.52 -6.90 1.32
N SER A 31 2.72 -6.34 1.48
CA SER A 31 3.16 -5.18 0.70
C SER A 31 3.36 -5.57 -0.76
N ALA A 32 3.15 -4.57 -1.59
CA ALA A 32 3.02 -4.58 -3.02
C ALA A 32 3.86 -3.41 -3.53
N SER A 33 4.73 -3.67 -4.51
CA SER A 33 6.13 -3.24 -4.44
C SER A 33 6.75 -3.50 -3.05
N GLN A 34 7.92 -4.11 -3.01
CA GLN A 34 8.34 -4.73 -1.75
C GLN A 34 8.88 -3.67 -0.79
N LEU A 35 8.17 -3.49 0.32
CA LEU A 35 8.64 -2.66 1.43
C LEU A 35 10.03 -3.11 1.89
N VAL A 36 10.98 -2.17 1.87
CA VAL A 36 12.33 -2.34 2.40
C VAL A 36 12.41 -1.84 3.83
N ASN A 37 11.94 -0.61 4.09
CA ASN A 37 11.97 -0.01 5.42
C ASN A 37 11.08 1.24 5.50
N ARG A 38 11.00 1.87 6.68
CA ARG A 38 10.20 3.07 6.96
C ARG A 38 11.04 4.23 7.49
N ASP A 39 10.65 5.45 7.14
CA ASP A 39 11.22 6.73 7.60
C ASP A 39 12.74 6.90 7.38
N VAL A 40 13.27 6.26 6.35
CA VAL A 40 14.71 6.30 6.05
C VAL A 40 15.14 7.55 5.28
N ARG A 41 16.41 7.91 5.39
CA ARG A 41 17.05 9.08 4.74
C ARG A 41 18.33 8.66 4.03
N ASN A 42 18.91 9.56 3.22
CA ASN A 42 20.16 9.32 2.47
C ASN A 42 20.10 8.03 1.64
N ILE A 43 19.03 7.90 0.88
CA ILE A 43 18.68 6.68 0.14
C ILE A 43 19.54 6.60 -1.11
N LYS A 44 20.13 5.44 -1.36
CA LYS A 44 20.88 5.12 -2.57
C LYS A 44 20.49 3.73 -3.07
N LEU A 45 20.34 3.62 -4.38
CA LEU A 45 20.21 2.36 -5.10
C LEU A 45 21.52 2.07 -5.84
N SER A 46 21.94 0.82 -5.84
CA SER A 46 23.01 0.33 -6.71
C SER A 46 22.66 -1.07 -7.18
N VAL A 47 22.89 -1.37 -8.44
CA VAL A 47 22.56 -2.68 -9.04
C VAL A 47 23.81 -3.23 -9.69
N ASN A 48 24.10 -4.51 -9.52
CA ASN A 48 25.27 -5.15 -10.13
C ASN A 48 24.88 -5.99 -11.37
N THR A 49 25.87 -6.54 -12.05
CA THR A 49 25.68 -7.42 -13.22
C THR A 49 25.10 -8.80 -12.89
N LYS A 50 24.83 -9.12 -11.62
CA LYS A 50 24.26 -10.41 -11.19
C LYS A 50 22.73 -10.35 -10.99
N GLY A 51 22.09 -9.22 -11.30
CA GLY A 51 20.67 -9.01 -10.99
C GLY A 51 20.41 -8.85 -9.49
N GLU A 52 21.34 -8.22 -8.76
CA GLU A 52 21.18 -7.90 -7.35
C GLU A 52 21.17 -6.39 -7.15
N ALA A 53 20.37 -5.92 -6.21
CA ALA A 53 20.36 -4.53 -5.77
C ALA A 53 20.90 -4.39 -4.36
N LEU A 54 21.67 -3.34 -4.12
CA LEU A 54 22.06 -2.87 -2.79
C LEU A 54 21.32 -1.57 -2.49
N VAL A 55 20.36 -1.64 -1.58
CA VAL A 55 19.62 -0.48 -1.08
C VAL A 55 20.31 0.03 0.18
N SER A 56 20.91 1.22 0.11
CA SER A 56 21.63 1.83 1.21
C SER A 56 20.86 3.04 1.74
N TYR A 57 20.75 3.17 3.07
CA TYR A 57 20.06 4.30 3.70
C TYR A 57 20.51 4.49 5.15
N ARG A 58 20.06 5.59 5.77
CA ARG A 58 20.10 5.82 7.22
C ARG A 58 18.71 5.70 7.82
N THR A 59 18.61 4.94 8.91
CA THR A 59 17.39 4.89 9.73
C THR A 59 17.16 6.22 10.45
N VAL A 60 15.95 6.43 11.00
CA VAL A 60 15.64 7.61 11.82
C VAL A 60 16.58 7.77 13.03
N ARG A 61 17.12 6.67 13.55
CA ARG A 61 18.12 6.69 14.65
C ARG A 61 19.55 6.91 14.17
N GLY A 62 19.76 7.25 12.90
CA GLY A 62 21.08 7.54 12.32
C GLY A 62 21.90 6.32 11.87
N ARG A 63 21.49 5.09 12.22
CA ARG A 63 22.19 3.85 11.81
C ARG A 63 22.18 3.70 10.29
N ALA A 64 23.37 3.51 9.71
CA ALA A 64 23.53 3.14 8.31
C ALA A 64 23.13 1.67 8.10
N GLN A 65 22.38 1.42 7.04
CA GLN A 65 21.93 0.08 6.65
C GLN A 65 22.23 -0.14 5.16
N HIS A 66 22.60 -1.37 4.84
CA HIS A 66 22.80 -1.83 3.47
C HIS A 66 21.99 -3.12 3.32
N VAL A 67 20.96 -3.09 2.49
CA VAL A 67 20.06 -4.21 2.25
C VAL A 67 20.35 -4.77 0.87
N LEU A 68 20.83 -6.01 0.81
CA LEU A 68 20.99 -6.73 -0.45
C LEU A 68 19.66 -7.37 -0.83
N ALA A 69 19.20 -7.15 -2.07
CA ALA A 69 17.94 -7.65 -2.60
C ALA A 69 18.16 -8.41 -3.91
N TRP A 70 17.52 -9.57 -4.09
CA TRP A 70 17.61 -10.37 -5.32
C TRP A 70 16.48 -11.38 -5.47
N GLY A 71 16.42 -12.04 -6.63
CA GLY A 71 15.64 -13.27 -6.83
C GLY A 71 14.16 -13.08 -7.15
N ALA A 72 13.73 -11.86 -7.47
CA ALA A 72 12.40 -11.60 -8.00
C ALA A 72 12.45 -10.52 -9.06
N ILE A 73 11.53 -10.63 -10.02
CA ILE A 73 11.27 -9.69 -11.10
C ILE A 73 9.79 -9.78 -11.46
N ASN A 74 9.19 -8.66 -11.88
CA ASN A 74 7.81 -8.59 -12.37
C ASN A 74 6.78 -9.08 -11.33
N ALA A 75 5.60 -9.48 -11.82
CA ALA A 75 4.57 -10.13 -11.04
C ALA A 75 4.08 -11.41 -11.73
N ARG A 76 3.51 -12.31 -10.93
CA ARG A 76 2.67 -13.40 -11.39
C ARG A 76 1.22 -12.95 -11.44
N GLN A 77 0.48 -13.48 -12.39
CA GLN A 77 -0.97 -13.32 -12.43
C GLN A 77 -1.64 -13.99 -11.23
N PRO A 78 -2.81 -13.50 -10.77
CA PRO A 78 -3.52 -14.09 -9.63
C PRO A 78 -3.66 -15.60 -9.74
N ASN A 79 -3.10 -16.31 -8.76
CA ASN A 79 -3.09 -17.76 -8.74
C ASN A 79 -3.18 -18.26 -7.28
N ARG A 80 -4.16 -19.13 -6.99
CA ARG A 80 -4.42 -19.64 -5.64
C ARG A 80 -3.35 -20.62 -5.14
N THR A 81 -2.61 -21.28 -6.03
CA THR A 81 -1.64 -22.32 -5.69
C THR A 81 -0.20 -21.82 -5.68
N LEU A 82 0.11 -20.81 -6.51
CA LEU A 82 1.45 -20.23 -6.61
C LEU A 82 1.60 -19.01 -5.72
N LYS A 83 2.77 -18.88 -5.07
CA LYS A 83 3.11 -17.65 -4.34
C LYS A 83 3.51 -16.55 -5.31
N GLN A 84 3.09 -15.33 -5.01
CA GLN A 84 3.51 -14.13 -5.73
C GLN A 84 5.04 -13.93 -5.68
N ALA A 85 5.60 -13.27 -6.70
CA ALA A 85 7.00 -12.88 -6.77
C ALA A 85 7.39 -11.98 -5.58
N ARG A 86 8.56 -12.26 -4.97
CA ARG A 86 9.09 -11.52 -3.81
C ARG A 86 10.61 -11.60 -3.77
N PHE A 87 11.27 -10.49 -3.44
CA PHE A 87 12.70 -10.46 -3.19
C PHE A 87 13.08 -11.28 -1.96
N LYS A 88 14.27 -11.87 -2.04
CA LYS A 88 15.07 -12.23 -0.87
C LYS A 88 15.78 -10.95 -0.42
N LEU A 89 15.60 -10.58 0.84
CA LEU A 89 16.22 -9.40 1.45
C LEU A 89 17.21 -9.82 2.53
N ASP A 90 18.44 -9.36 2.42
CA ASP A 90 19.48 -9.53 3.41
C ASP A 90 19.86 -8.16 3.98
N TYR A 91 19.31 -7.87 5.16
CA TYR A 91 19.56 -6.63 5.88
C TYR A 91 20.98 -6.55 6.43
N ALA A 92 21.77 -7.63 6.45
CA ALA A 92 23.16 -7.61 6.89
C ALA A 92 24.14 -7.22 5.76
N GLY A 93 23.66 -6.72 4.63
CA GLY A 93 24.50 -6.22 3.53
C GLY A 93 25.28 -7.33 2.82
N GLY A 94 24.70 -8.52 2.75
CA GLY A 94 25.26 -9.69 2.07
C GLY A 94 25.88 -10.74 2.99
N TRP A 95 25.87 -10.56 4.31
CA TRP A 95 26.31 -11.62 5.23
C TRP A 95 25.39 -12.84 5.17
N GLY A 96 24.07 -12.64 5.11
CA GLY A 96 23.11 -13.74 5.01
C GLY A 96 23.21 -14.53 3.71
N LYS A 97 23.57 -13.87 2.59
CA LYS A 97 23.76 -14.56 1.30
C LYS A 97 25.16 -15.10 1.08
N TYR A 98 26.18 -14.30 1.38
CA TYR A 98 27.57 -14.53 0.99
C TYR A 98 28.51 -14.77 2.17
N HIS A 99 28.02 -14.76 3.41
CA HIS A 99 28.81 -14.90 4.65
C HIS A 99 30.00 -13.92 4.74
N LYS A 100 29.82 -12.72 4.18
CA LYS A 100 30.79 -11.61 4.22
C LYS A 100 30.10 -10.26 4.16
N SER A 101 30.83 -9.20 4.52
CA SER A 101 30.38 -7.80 4.33
C SER A 101 30.38 -7.39 2.86
N TYR A 102 29.52 -8.03 2.05
CA TYR A 102 29.52 -7.90 0.58
C TYR A 102 29.27 -6.47 0.12
N TRP A 103 28.45 -5.71 0.85
CA TRP A 103 28.13 -4.31 0.56
C TRP A 103 29.38 -3.43 0.37
N LYS A 104 30.51 -3.73 1.05
CA LYS A 104 31.76 -2.97 0.93
C LYS A 104 32.42 -3.10 -0.44
N THR A 105 32.18 -4.22 -1.12
CA THR A 105 32.77 -4.53 -2.43
C THR A 105 31.72 -4.53 -3.55
N PHE A 106 30.49 -4.12 -3.23
CA PHE A 106 29.39 -4.07 -4.18
C PHE A 106 29.66 -3.00 -5.23
N ARG A 107 29.78 -3.42 -6.49
CA ARG A 107 29.99 -2.51 -7.62
C ARG A 107 28.66 -2.19 -8.28
N ASN A 108 28.41 -0.90 -8.46
CA ASN A 108 27.26 -0.42 -9.19
C ASN A 108 27.51 -0.49 -10.70
N SER A 109 26.51 -0.97 -11.43
CA SER A 109 26.44 -1.07 -12.88
C SER A 109 25.12 -0.48 -13.41
N CYS A 110 24.38 0.26 -12.58
CA CYS A 110 23.20 1.02 -13.00
C CYS A 110 23.57 2.02 -14.09
N GLY A 111 22.89 1.93 -15.24
CA GLY A 111 22.79 2.99 -16.23
C GLY A 111 21.68 3.98 -15.90
N ALA A 112 21.56 5.04 -16.71
CA ALA A 112 20.46 5.99 -16.59
C ALA A 112 19.11 5.30 -16.78
N TYR A 113 18.11 5.68 -15.99
CA TYR A 113 16.75 5.21 -16.15
C TYR A 113 16.11 5.90 -17.36
N ASP A 114 15.63 5.10 -18.31
CA ASP A 114 14.93 5.53 -19.53
C ASP A 114 13.50 4.95 -19.61
N GLY A 115 12.96 4.47 -18.50
CA GLY A 115 11.60 3.95 -18.41
C GLY A 115 10.54 5.05 -18.17
N PRO A 116 9.25 4.65 -18.05
CA PRO A 116 8.15 5.57 -17.79
C PRO A 116 8.29 6.32 -16.45
N ALA A 117 7.63 7.47 -16.34
CA ALA A 117 7.58 8.23 -15.09
C ALA A 117 6.97 7.39 -13.96
N LEU A 118 7.60 7.44 -12.77
CA LEU A 118 7.14 6.72 -11.58
C LEU A 118 6.68 7.71 -10.51
N PRO A 119 5.51 7.51 -9.89
CA PRO A 119 5.08 8.35 -8.78
C PRO A 119 6.01 8.15 -7.59
N TRP A 120 6.24 9.21 -6.81
CA TRP A 120 7.05 9.14 -5.58
C TRP A 120 8.46 8.59 -5.79
N LEU A 121 9.03 8.77 -6.98
CA LEU A 121 10.35 8.29 -7.34
C LEU A 121 11.43 8.91 -6.42
N VAL A 122 12.23 8.06 -5.81
CA VAL A 122 13.46 8.45 -5.11
C VAL A 122 14.66 8.32 -6.05
N THR A 123 14.79 7.15 -6.66
CA THR A 123 15.85 6.85 -7.63
C THR A 123 15.46 5.59 -8.41
N ALA A 124 15.83 5.52 -9.68
CA ALA A 124 15.67 4.35 -10.52
C ALA A 124 16.88 4.21 -11.44
N CYS A 125 17.07 3.01 -11.98
CA CYS A 125 18.12 2.76 -12.96
C CYS A 125 17.74 1.63 -13.92
N LYS A 126 18.41 1.63 -15.08
CA LYS A 126 18.44 0.50 -16.01
C LYS A 126 19.64 -0.38 -15.70
N ALA A 127 19.42 -1.65 -15.45
CA ALA A 127 20.48 -2.64 -15.23
C ALA A 127 21.09 -3.08 -16.58
N PRO A 128 22.31 -3.66 -16.57
CA PRO A 128 22.97 -4.12 -17.79
C PRO A 128 22.22 -5.20 -18.59
N ASP A 129 21.35 -5.96 -17.92
CA ASP A 129 20.50 -6.97 -18.55
C ASP A 129 19.22 -6.40 -19.17
N GLY A 130 19.07 -5.06 -19.16
CA GLY A 130 17.91 -4.35 -19.68
C GLY A 130 16.73 -4.24 -18.70
N SER A 131 16.81 -4.87 -17.52
CA SER A 131 15.79 -4.70 -16.48
C SER A 131 15.85 -3.33 -15.80
N TYR A 132 14.79 -2.96 -15.12
CA TYR A 132 14.70 -1.72 -14.37
C TYR A 132 14.57 -1.98 -12.88
N TRP A 133 15.22 -1.13 -12.09
CA TRP A 133 15.08 -1.11 -10.64
C TRP A 133 14.68 0.28 -10.17
N ALA A 134 13.79 0.36 -9.19
CA ALA A 134 13.35 1.65 -8.65
C ALA A 134 13.11 1.59 -7.14
N LEU A 135 13.30 2.74 -6.51
CA LEU A 135 12.89 3.03 -5.16
C LEU A 135 11.81 4.12 -5.19
N GLN A 136 10.66 3.81 -4.60
CA GLN A 136 9.56 4.76 -4.42
C GLN A 136 9.33 4.98 -2.92
N LYS A 137 8.96 6.20 -2.50
CA LYS A 137 8.77 6.52 -1.09
C LYS A 137 7.55 7.39 -0.83
N TRP A 138 6.56 6.83 -0.12
CA TRP A 138 5.27 7.50 0.13
C TRP A 138 4.58 7.01 1.42
N GLN A 139 3.51 7.68 1.84
CA GLN A 139 2.81 7.37 3.09
C GLN A 139 1.63 6.40 2.85
N VAL A 140 1.89 5.12 3.05
CA VAL A 140 0.87 4.06 2.91
C VAL A 140 -0.13 4.09 4.07
N GLN A 141 0.37 4.23 5.31
CA GLN A 141 -0.39 4.01 6.54
C GLN A 141 -1.20 5.23 7.03
N LEU A 142 -1.44 6.23 6.18
CA LEU A 142 -2.33 7.34 6.55
C LEU A 142 -3.72 6.78 6.92
N PRO A 143 -4.36 7.28 7.99
CA PRO A 143 -5.69 6.83 8.35
C PRO A 143 -6.71 7.35 7.34
N ASP A 144 -7.72 6.53 7.08
CA ASP A 144 -8.83 6.88 6.21
C ASP A 144 -9.73 7.97 6.80
N LEU A 145 -10.71 8.41 6.02
CA LEU A 145 -11.72 9.41 6.38
C LEU A 145 -11.13 10.77 6.79
N GLY A 146 -9.97 11.10 6.22
CA GLY A 146 -9.26 12.36 6.40
C GLY A 146 -8.81 12.64 7.82
N PHE A 147 -8.67 11.61 8.66
CA PHE A 147 -8.13 11.81 9.99
C PHE A 147 -6.68 12.30 9.93
N THR A 148 -6.33 13.23 10.82
CA THR A 148 -4.92 13.50 11.09
C THR A 148 -4.32 12.26 11.77
N PRO A 149 -3.21 11.71 11.27
CA PRO A 149 -2.58 10.54 11.88
C PRO A 149 -2.23 10.85 13.34
N TRP A 150 -2.59 9.96 14.26
CA TRP A 150 -2.43 10.16 15.71
C TRP A 150 -1.29 9.34 16.33
N THR A 151 -0.78 8.31 15.65
CA THR A 151 0.39 7.53 16.09
C THR A 151 1.59 7.76 15.17
N ALA A 152 2.79 7.42 15.63
CA ALA A 152 3.97 7.45 14.77
C ALA A 152 3.85 6.51 13.57
N GLY A 153 3.26 5.32 13.76
CA GLY A 153 3.05 4.32 12.71
C GLY A 153 2.19 4.81 11.54
N LEU A 154 1.19 5.64 11.82
CA LEU A 154 0.32 6.21 10.78
C LEU A 154 0.99 7.34 9.97
N ARG A 155 2.12 7.89 10.46
CA ARG A 155 2.84 8.99 9.80
C ARG A 155 3.99 8.50 8.91
N GLN A 156 4.26 7.20 8.91
CA GLN A 156 5.48 6.67 8.35
C GLN A 156 5.51 6.77 6.83
N TRP A 157 6.68 7.11 6.31
CA TRP A 157 6.99 7.01 4.89
C TRP A 157 7.62 5.66 4.62
N GLU A 158 6.96 4.85 3.79
CA GLU A 158 7.43 3.53 3.41
C GLU A 158 8.38 3.65 2.19
N LEU A 159 9.53 2.97 2.22
CA LEU A 159 10.46 2.86 1.09
C LEU A 159 10.26 1.50 0.42
N HIS A 160 9.84 1.52 -0.83
CA HIS A 160 9.49 0.33 -1.61
C HIS A 160 10.53 0.10 -2.71
N LEU A 161 10.86 -1.17 -2.97
CA LEU A 161 11.76 -1.60 -4.03
C LEU A 161 10.99 -2.35 -5.11
N SER A 162 11.35 -2.06 -6.36
CA SER A 162 10.77 -2.65 -7.56
C SER A 162 11.85 -3.15 -8.51
N HIS A 163 11.57 -4.23 -9.24
CA HIS A 163 12.40 -4.82 -10.29
C HIS A 163 11.53 -5.39 -11.40
N TRP A 164 11.68 -4.90 -12.63
CA TRP A 164 10.79 -5.28 -13.74
C TRP A 164 11.45 -5.19 -15.12
N THR A 165 10.85 -5.87 -16.09
CA THR A 165 11.24 -5.83 -17.52
C THR A 165 10.06 -5.64 -18.46
N THR A 166 8.84 -5.55 -17.94
CA THR A 166 7.61 -5.44 -18.72
C THR A 166 7.00 -4.04 -18.62
N ASP A 167 5.87 -3.82 -19.28
CA ASP A 167 5.05 -2.64 -19.00
C ASP A 167 4.59 -2.60 -17.53
N LEU A 168 4.33 -1.38 -17.05
CA LEU A 168 3.76 -1.17 -15.71
C LEU A 168 2.30 -1.63 -15.66
N ALA A 169 1.82 -1.87 -14.44
CA ALA A 169 0.40 -2.08 -14.21
C ALA A 169 -0.41 -0.83 -14.62
N LYS A 170 -1.60 -1.02 -15.17
CA LYS A 170 -2.48 0.06 -15.62
C LYS A 170 -3.58 0.26 -14.60
N LEU A 171 -3.63 1.47 -14.06
CA LEU A 171 -4.73 1.94 -13.23
C LEU A 171 -5.57 2.88 -14.08
N GLU A 172 -6.70 2.38 -14.56
CA GLU A 172 -7.68 3.17 -15.31
C GLU A 172 -8.77 3.60 -14.33
N VAL A 173 -9.04 4.90 -14.27
CA VAL A 173 -9.99 5.49 -13.33
C VAL A 173 -10.87 6.48 -14.08
N TRP A 174 -12.17 6.41 -13.81
CA TRP A 174 -13.19 7.33 -14.27
C TRP A 174 -13.94 7.88 -13.06
N GLN A 175 -14.59 9.02 -13.28
CA GLN A 175 -15.38 9.71 -12.28
C GLN A 175 -16.84 9.78 -12.75
N ASP A 176 -17.76 9.82 -11.80
CA ASP A 176 -19.18 9.92 -12.07
C ASP A 176 -19.91 10.52 -10.86
N TRP A 177 -21.23 10.58 -10.95
CA TRP A 177 -22.11 10.62 -9.80
C TRP A 177 -22.89 9.31 -9.67
N VAL A 178 -23.36 9.01 -8.45
CA VAL A 178 -24.11 7.77 -8.15
C VAL A 178 -25.36 8.07 -7.33
N TYR A 179 -26.37 7.22 -7.46
CA TYR A 179 -27.69 7.35 -6.85
C TYR A 179 -28.39 8.64 -7.30
N HIS A 180 -28.54 8.79 -8.63
CA HIS A 180 -29.17 9.94 -9.27
C HIS A 180 -28.46 11.26 -8.92
N GLY A 181 -27.16 11.36 -9.18
CA GLY A 181 -26.39 12.57 -8.91
C GLY A 181 -26.07 12.86 -7.43
N ARG A 182 -26.55 12.05 -6.47
CA ARG A 182 -26.53 12.40 -5.04
C ARG A 182 -25.13 12.33 -4.41
N PHE A 183 -24.25 11.50 -4.95
CA PHE A 183 -22.90 11.30 -4.43
C PHE A 183 -21.90 11.28 -5.57
N HIS A 184 -20.72 11.85 -5.33
CA HIS A 184 -19.58 11.68 -6.22
C HIS A 184 -19.17 10.21 -6.21
N HIS A 185 -18.64 9.75 -7.33
CA HIS A 185 -18.29 8.36 -7.56
C HIS A 185 -16.98 8.27 -8.35
N LEU A 186 -16.12 7.33 -7.97
CA LEU A 186 -14.96 6.90 -8.75
C LEU A 186 -15.12 5.43 -9.06
N PHE A 187 -14.77 5.02 -10.27
CA PHE A 187 -14.72 3.61 -10.63
C PHE A 187 -13.59 3.35 -11.60
N GLY A 188 -13.26 2.09 -11.80
CA GLY A 188 -12.20 1.74 -12.74
C GLY A 188 -11.77 0.30 -12.65
N ARG A 189 -10.61 0.03 -13.24
CA ARG A 189 -9.98 -1.29 -13.19
C ARG A 189 -8.49 -1.19 -13.02
N TYR A 190 -7.92 -2.18 -12.34
CA TYR A 190 -6.50 -2.33 -12.16
C TYR A 190 -6.01 -3.61 -12.83
N THR A 191 -5.12 -3.46 -13.81
CA THR A 191 -4.64 -4.58 -14.63
C THR A 191 -3.12 -4.62 -14.71
N TYR A 192 -2.57 -5.80 -14.95
CA TYR A 192 -1.16 -5.98 -15.25
C TYR A 192 -1.02 -6.95 -16.42
N LEU A 193 -0.40 -6.45 -17.51
CA LEU A 193 -0.30 -7.18 -18.79
C LEU A 193 -1.68 -7.64 -19.30
N GLY A 194 -2.66 -6.75 -19.20
CA GLY A 194 -4.04 -6.98 -19.66
C GLY A 194 -4.88 -7.90 -18.78
N GLN A 195 -4.33 -8.42 -17.69
CA GLN A 195 -5.04 -9.30 -16.76
C GLN A 195 -5.44 -8.55 -15.48
N PRO A 196 -6.60 -8.87 -14.89
CA PRO A 196 -7.02 -8.31 -13.60
C PRO A 196 -6.01 -8.53 -12.48
N VAL A 197 -5.72 -7.47 -11.72
CA VAL A 197 -5.04 -7.61 -10.42
C VAL A 197 -6.11 -7.81 -9.36
N HIS A 198 -6.02 -8.90 -8.60
CA HIS A 198 -6.89 -9.14 -7.45
C HIS A 198 -6.28 -10.14 -6.46
N GLY A 199 -6.75 -10.09 -5.21
CA GLY A 199 -6.42 -11.06 -4.16
C GLY A 199 -7.45 -12.17 -4.02
N PHE A 200 -7.27 -13.02 -3.02
CA PHE A 200 -8.15 -14.14 -2.67
C PHE A 200 -8.70 -14.06 -1.25
N GLY A 201 -8.20 -13.17 -0.41
CA GLY A 201 -8.73 -12.96 0.93
C GLY A 201 -8.37 -11.60 1.53
N SER A 202 -9.18 -11.20 2.50
CA SER A 202 -8.96 -9.99 3.30
C SER A 202 -9.33 -10.21 4.75
N THR A 203 -8.77 -9.41 5.63
CA THR A 203 -9.21 -9.29 7.02
C THR A 203 -10.61 -8.64 7.07
N ARG A 204 -11.24 -8.67 8.25
CA ARG A 204 -12.52 -7.96 8.49
C ARG A 204 -12.42 -6.46 8.19
N GLY A 205 -11.24 -5.86 8.34
CA GLY A 205 -10.97 -4.45 8.03
C GLY A 205 -10.48 -4.21 6.60
N GLY A 206 -10.65 -5.17 5.68
CA GLY A 206 -10.32 -5.00 4.26
C GLY A 206 -8.84 -5.17 3.88
N ALA A 207 -7.93 -5.32 4.84
CA ALA A 207 -6.51 -5.54 4.51
C ALA A 207 -6.28 -6.91 3.82
N PRO A 208 -5.52 -7.00 2.70
CA PRO A 208 -5.21 -8.26 2.03
C PRO A 208 -4.54 -9.28 2.95
N THR A 209 -4.88 -10.56 2.81
CA THR A 209 -4.25 -11.67 3.57
C THR A 209 -3.36 -12.57 2.71
N ASP A 210 -3.15 -12.22 1.44
CA ASP A 210 -2.34 -12.95 0.49
C ASP A 210 -1.39 -12.03 -0.28
N GLY A 211 -0.45 -12.60 -1.03
CA GLY A 211 0.55 -11.85 -1.78
C GLY A 211 0.04 -11.14 -3.04
N TYR A 212 -1.20 -11.37 -3.47
CA TYR A 212 -1.78 -10.85 -4.71
C TYR A 212 -2.70 -9.64 -4.49
N GLY A 213 -3.47 -9.61 -3.40
CA GLY A 213 -4.40 -8.52 -3.12
C GLY A 213 -3.72 -7.17 -2.97
N ARG A 214 -4.37 -6.11 -3.45
CA ARG A 214 -3.87 -4.73 -3.44
C ARG A 214 -4.96 -3.79 -2.95
N LEU A 215 -4.60 -2.93 -2.00
CA LEU A 215 -5.40 -1.75 -1.67
C LEU A 215 -5.06 -0.64 -2.65
N LEU A 216 -6.09 0.00 -3.19
CA LEU A 216 -6.00 1.30 -3.84
C LEU A 216 -6.17 2.37 -2.78
N TYR A 217 -5.30 3.37 -2.80
CA TYR A 217 -5.25 4.43 -1.80
C TYR A 217 -5.73 5.73 -2.42
N LEU A 218 -6.94 6.14 -2.06
CA LEU A 218 -7.57 7.35 -2.56
C LEU A 218 -7.26 8.52 -1.63
N ASP A 219 -6.55 9.52 -2.16
CA ASP A 219 -6.38 10.79 -1.48
C ASP A 219 -7.18 11.88 -2.21
N THR A 220 -7.73 12.81 -1.44
CA THR A 220 -8.54 13.94 -1.89
C THR A 220 -7.87 15.24 -1.46
N HIS A 221 -7.82 16.21 -2.34
CA HIS A 221 -7.26 17.54 -2.07
C HIS A 221 -8.38 18.53 -1.75
N ASN A 222 -8.16 19.38 -0.74
CA ASN A 222 -9.08 20.46 -0.32
C ASN A 222 -10.55 20.02 -0.20
N SER A 223 -10.79 18.88 0.45
CA SER A 223 -12.15 18.38 0.69
C SER A 223 -12.73 18.90 2.01
N ALA A 224 -13.90 18.38 2.39
CA ALA A 224 -14.50 18.62 3.71
C ALA A 224 -13.60 18.21 4.90
N TYR A 225 -12.50 17.48 4.64
CA TYR A 225 -11.47 17.17 5.64
C TYR A 225 -10.47 18.30 5.89
N GLY A 226 -10.55 19.37 5.11
CA GLY A 226 -9.71 20.55 5.23
C GLY A 226 -8.69 20.67 4.10
N ARG A 227 -7.82 21.68 4.24
CA ARG A 227 -6.82 22.05 3.21
C ARG A 227 -5.78 20.96 2.96
N GLY A 228 -5.35 20.87 1.71
CA GLY A 228 -4.30 19.97 1.23
C GLY A 228 -4.78 18.53 1.05
N TRP A 229 -3.83 17.62 0.84
CA TRP A 229 -4.10 16.20 0.63
C TRP A 229 -4.49 15.49 1.92
N ARG A 230 -5.58 14.71 1.85
CA ARG A 230 -6.07 13.83 2.92
C ARG A 230 -6.42 12.46 2.34
N ARG A 231 -6.11 11.38 3.06
CA ARG A 231 -6.56 10.03 2.70
C ARG A 231 -8.06 9.94 2.91
N GLU A 232 -8.80 9.72 1.83
CA GLU A 232 -10.22 9.42 1.87
C GLU A 232 -10.43 7.97 2.32
N ASN A 233 -9.82 7.03 1.61
CA ASN A 233 -9.99 5.62 1.92
C ASN A 233 -8.90 4.74 1.30
N ALA A 234 -8.84 3.50 1.76
CA ALA A 234 -8.08 2.41 1.15
C ALA A 234 -8.99 1.21 0.93
N PHE A 235 -9.12 0.74 -0.30
CA PHE A 235 -10.07 -0.33 -0.65
C PHE A 235 -9.49 -1.31 -1.66
N LEU A 236 -10.02 -2.54 -1.67
CA LEU A 236 -9.56 -3.59 -2.56
C LEU A 236 -10.18 -3.45 -3.95
N VAL A 237 -9.39 -3.81 -4.95
CA VAL A 237 -9.91 -4.22 -6.26
C VAL A 237 -10.63 -5.57 -6.14
N HIS A 238 -11.71 -5.72 -6.89
CA HIS A 238 -12.61 -6.86 -6.79
C HIS A 238 -12.02 -8.12 -7.43
N ASN A 239 -12.29 -9.26 -6.81
CA ASN A 239 -11.98 -10.57 -7.38
C ASN A 239 -13.21 -11.10 -8.14
N PRO A 240 -13.08 -11.60 -9.38
CA PRO A 240 -11.84 -11.79 -10.16
C PRO A 240 -11.54 -10.66 -11.16
N THR A 241 -12.34 -9.60 -11.16
CA THR A 241 -12.45 -8.64 -12.27
C THR A 241 -11.36 -7.58 -12.27
N GLY A 242 -10.75 -7.29 -11.11
CA GLY A 242 -9.83 -6.17 -10.93
C GLY A 242 -10.53 -4.81 -10.98
N VAL A 243 -11.86 -4.81 -11.06
CA VAL A 243 -12.71 -3.61 -11.04
C VAL A 243 -12.77 -3.05 -9.63
N PHE A 244 -12.97 -1.75 -9.49
CA PHE A 244 -13.28 -1.10 -8.23
C PHE A 244 -14.29 0.02 -8.46
N CYS A 245 -14.99 0.38 -7.39
CA CYS A 245 -15.89 1.52 -7.33
C CYS A 245 -15.87 2.09 -5.91
N TYR A 246 -16.03 3.40 -5.81
CA TYR A 246 -15.98 4.14 -4.58
C TYR A 246 -16.93 5.32 -4.64
N GLY A 247 -17.98 5.32 -3.82
CA GLY A 247 -18.84 6.47 -3.64
C GLY A 247 -18.41 7.29 -2.42
N PHE A 248 -18.44 8.61 -2.54
CA PHE A 248 -18.11 9.52 -1.44
C PHE A 248 -19.32 9.69 -0.51
N PHE A 249 -19.34 8.93 0.60
CA PHE A 249 -20.42 8.92 1.57
C PHE A 249 -20.00 9.54 2.91
N LYS A 250 -21.00 9.81 3.77
CA LYS A 250 -20.71 10.00 5.20
C LYS A 250 -20.41 8.63 5.79
N HIS A 251 -19.32 8.52 6.54
CA HIS A 251 -18.90 7.26 7.16
C HIS A 251 -18.96 7.36 8.68
N ASP A 252 -19.60 6.38 9.32
CA ASP A 252 -19.42 6.16 10.75
C ASP A 252 -18.10 5.44 10.96
N ALA A 253 -17.10 6.14 11.52
CA ALA A 253 -15.80 5.54 11.73
C ALA A 253 -15.83 4.44 12.81
N VAL A 254 -16.75 4.53 13.79
CA VAL A 254 -16.87 3.60 14.92
C VAL A 254 -17.59 2.34 14.49
N ALA A 255 -18.73 2.47 13.82
CA ALA A 255 -19.51 1.32 13.36
C ALA A 255 -18.95 0.69 12.06
N GLY A 256 -18.30 1.49 11.21
CA GLY A 256 -17.80 1.09 9.89
C GLY A 256 -16.47 0.33 9.89
N GLY A 257 -15.88 0.05 11.06
CA GLY A 257 -14.62 -0.70 11.16
C GLY A 257 -13.37 0.09 10.76
N TYR A 258 -13.48 1.41 10.63
CA TYR A 258 -12.35 2.29 10.35
C TYR A 258 -11.51 2.51 11.62
N LYS A 259 -10.19 2.62 11.45
CA LYS A 259 -9.33 3.09 12.53
C LYS A 259 -9.61 4.57 12.76
N HIS A 260 -9.83 4.96 14.01
CA HIS A 260 -10.07 6.34 14.40
C HIS A 260 -9.28 6.73 15.67
N PRO A 261 -9.07 8.04 15.91
CA PRO A 261 -8.43 8.50 17.14
C PRO A 261 -9.19 8.06 18.40
N PRO A 262 -8.49 7.82 19.53
CA PRO A 262 -9.13 7.58 20.81
C PRO A 262 -10.12 8.69 21.17
N GLY A 263 -11.29 8.33 21.66
CA GLY A 263 -12.33 9.27 22.05
C GLY A 263 -13.14 9.87 20.89
N PHE A 264 -12.79 9.60 19.62
CA PHE A 264 -13.62 10.02 18.49
C PHE A 264 -14.99 9.32 18.54
N ARG A 265 -16.04 10.10 18.30
CA ARG A 265 -17.42 9.64 18.19
C ARG A 265 -18.07 10.36 17.01
N GLY A 266 -18.89 9.64 16.24
CA GLY A 266 -19.76 10.23 15.22
C GLY A 266 -19.32 9.98 13.78
N LEU A 267 -19.91 10.76 12.88
CA LEU A 267 -19.77 10.61 11.43
C LEU A 267 -18.65 11.48 10.88
N ARG A 268 -17.95 10.96 9.88
CA ARG A 268 -17.04 11.72 9.01
C ARG A 268 -17.80 12.19 7.77
N PRO A 269 -17.56 13.43 7.29
CA PRO A 269 -18.24 13.95 6.12
C PRO A 269 -17.82 13.19 4.85
N LYS A 270 -18.57 13.39 3.75
CA LYS A 270 -18.14 13.00 2.41
C LYS A 270 -16.83 13.74 2.11
N GLY A 271 -15.80 13.03 1.65
CA GLY A 271 -14.49 13.65 1.40
C GLY A 271 -14.21 14.01 -0.05
N ASN A 272 -15.23 14.15 -0.92
CA ASN A 272 -15.02 14.69 -2.26
C ASN A 272 -14.39 16.10 -2.20
N GLY A 273 -13.51 16.41 -3.16
CA GLY A 273 -12.59 17.54 -3.12
C GLY A 273 -12.26 18.06 -4.52
N ASP A 274 -11.35 19.02 -4.63
CA ASP A 274 -11.04 19.67 -5.92
C ASP A 274 -10.13 18.85 -6.84
N THR A 275 -9.41 17.88 -6.28
CA THR A 275 -8.47 17.00 -6.99
C THR A 275 -8.40 15.66 -6.30
N TYR A 276 -8.29 14.60 -7.07
CA TYR A 276 -8.10 13.24 -6.60
C TYR A 276 -6.76 12.69 -7.04
N ARG A 277 -6.21 11.78 -6.24
CA ARG A 277 -5.18 10.85 -6.69
C ARG A 277 -5.46 9.48 -6.13
N LEU A 278 -5.25 8.47 -6.95
CA LEU A 278 -5.40 7.08 -6.59
C LEU A 278 -4.04 6.40 -6.78
N ILE A 279 -3.48 5.88 -5.70
CA ILE A 279 -2.19 5.19 -5.72
C ILE A 279 -2.46 3.68 -5.64
N ALA A 280 -1.91 2.93 -6.59
CA ALA A 280 -1.99 1.49 -6.64
C ALA A 280 -0.60 0.88 -6.46
N PRO A 281 -0.35 0.15 -5.37
CA PRO A 281 0.88 -0.60 -5.21
C PRO A 281 1.04 -1.69 -6.27
N GLY A 282 2.24 -1.80 -6.84
CA GLY A 282 2.50 -2.74 -7.95
C GLY A 282 2.24 -4.22 -7.59
N PRO A 283 1.69 -5.04 -8.49
CA PRO A 283 1.65 -6.49 -8.29
C PRO A 283 3.07 -7.07 -8.20
N GLY A 284 3.25 -8.12 -7.38
CA GLY A 284 4.58 -8.69 -7.15
C GLY A 284 5.62 -7.66 -6.74
N VAL A 285 6.68 -7.54 -7.55
CA VAL A 285 7.76 -6.57 -7.36
C VAL A 285 7.80 -5.51 -8.47
N THR A 286 6.68 -5.23 -9.14
CA THR A 286 6.59 -4.12 -10.09
C THR A 286 6.44 -2.78 -9.36
N PRO A 287 6.72 -1.64 -10.03
CA PRO A 287 6.50 -0.31 -9.48
C PRO A 287 5.06 0.00 -9.08
N ASP A 288 4.92 0.91 -8.12
CA ASP A 288 3.65 1.54 -7.80
C ASP A 288 3.26 2.51 -8.92
N VAL A 289 1.97 2.63 -9.17
CA VAL A 289 1.40 3.54 -10.17
C VAL A 289 0.40 4.49 -9.54
N MET A 290 0.15 5.60 -10.21
CA MET A 290 -0.76 6.64 -9.73
C MET A 290 -1.60 7.17 -10.89
N TRP A 291 -2.87 7.38 -10.60
CA TRP A 291 -3.76 8.23 -11.39
C TRP A 291 -4.07 9.51 -10.59
N SER A 292 -4.27 10.63 -11.27
CA SER A 292 -4.75 11.87 -10.66
C SER A 292 -5.54 12.69 -11.67
N ASP A 293 -6.57 13.37 -11.19
CA ASP A 293 -7.43 14.23 -11.99
C ASP A 293 -8.15 15.25 -11.10
N SER A 294 -8.69 16.30 -11.69
CA SER A 294 -9.56 17.26 -11.01
C SER A 294 -10.86 16.59 -10.57
N GLY A 295 -11.37 16.93 -9.40
CA GLY A 295 -12.67 16.43 -8.95
C GLY A 295 -13.82 17.05 -9.74
N LEU A 296 -14.87 16.28 -9.97
CA LEU A 296 -16.12 16.81 -10.53
C LEU A 296 -16.72 17.86 -9.58
N HIS A 297 -17.57 18.73 -10.13
CA HIS A 297 -18.45 19.55 -9.31
C HIS A 297 -19.66 18.74 -8.84
N ASP A 298 -20.55 19.34 -8.06
CA ASP A 298 -21.81 18.70 -7.68
C ASP A 298 -22.72 18.59 -8.91
N PHE A 299 -23.38 17.45 -9.06
CA PHE A 299 -24.30 17.18 -10.16
C PHE A 299 -25.47 18.16 -10.18
N SER A 300 -25.85 18.60 -11.38
CA SER A 300 -27.06 19.37 -11.63
C SER A 300 -27.96 18.70 -12.67
N ALA A 301 -29.12 18.21 -12.24
CA ALA A 301 -30.11 17.62 -13.15
C ALA A 301 -30.66 18.61 -14.19
N SER A 302 -30.53 19.93 -13.95
CA SER A 302 -30.87 20.97 -14.91
C SER A 302 -29.75 21.28 -15.90
N ASN A 303 -28.54 20.76 -15.68
CA ASN A 303 -27.42 20.91 -16.59
C ASN A 303 -27.38 19.71 -17.55
N SER A 304 -27.67 19.96 -18.82
CA SER A 304 -27.68 18.91 -19.85
C SER A 304 -26.30 18.27 -20.06
N ALA A 305 -25.21 18.98 -19.79
CA ALA A 305 -23.86 18.43 -19.88
C ALA A 305 -23.61 17.39 -18.78
N ASP A 306 -24.08 17.63 -17.55
CA ASP A 306 -23.93 16.71 -16.42
C ASP A 306 -24.71 15.43 -16.68
N VAL A 307 -25.97 15.55 -17.14
CA VAL A 307 -26.83 14.41 -17.46
C VAL A 307 -26.22 13.56 -18.58
N ALA A 308 -25.67 14.21 -19.63
CA ALA A 308 -25.00 13.50 -20.71
C ALA A 308 -23.71 12.81 -20.24
N PHE A 309 -22.94 13.47 -19.37
CA PHE A 309 -21.72 12.92 -18.80
C PHE A 309 -22.01 11.71 -17.89
N GLU A 310 -22.97 11.83 -16.97
CA GLU A 310 -23.42 10.74 -16.09
C GLU A 310 -23.89 9.54 -16.92
N SER A 311 -24.71 9.76 -17.96
CA SER A 311 -25.13 8.68 -18.86
C SER A 311 -23.94 8.01 -19.58
N ALA A 312 -22.93 8.77 -19.99
CA ALA A 312 -21.75 8.23 -20.65
C ALA A 312 -20.88 7.43 -19.66
N MET A 313 -20.73 7.90 -18.43
CA MET A 313 -19.94 7.23 -17.39
C MET A 313 -20.63 5.98 -16.85
N ASN A 314 -21.95 5.95 -16.79
CA ASN A 314 -22.73 4.74 -16.55
C ASN A 314 -22.47 3.66 -17.60
N ALA A 315 -22.49 4.04 -18.89
CA ALA A 315 -22.15 3.12 -19.98
C ALA A 315 -20.67 2.67 -19.93
N GLN A 316 -19.77 3.56 -19.54
CA GLN A 316 -18.35 3.24 -19.35
C GLN A 316 -18.15 2.24 -18.21
N LEU A 317 -18.84 2.42 -17.07
CA LEU A 317 -18.83 1.48 -15.95
C LEU A 317 -19.30 0.09 -16.41
N ASP A 318 -20.46 0.03 -17.07
CA ASP A 318 -21.02 -1.22 -17.59
C ASP A 318 -20.06 -1.96 -18.54
N SER A 319 -19.34 -1.21 -19.39
CA SER A 319 -18.38 -1.77 -20.34
C SER A 319 -17.19 -2.48 -19.68
N ILE A 320 -16.83 -2.09 -18.44
CA ILE A 320 -15.66 -2.62 -17.75
C ILE A 320 -15.99 -3.66 -16.66
N LEU A 321 -17.26 -3.82 -16.29
CA LEU A 321 -17.64 -4.70 -15.16
C LEU A 321 -17.13 -6.13 -15.34
N ASN A 322 -17.15 -6.66 -16.55
CA ASN A 322 -16.68 -8.02 -16.84
C ASN A 322 -17.22 -9.07 -15.84
N GLY A 323 -18.51 -8.98 -15.51
CA GLY A 323 -19.18 -9.86 -14.55
C GLY A 323 -19.10 -9.44 -13.07
N ASP A 324 -18.53 -8.26 -12.77
CA ASP A 324 -18.48 -7.72 -11.40
C ASP A 324 -19.89 -7.61 -10.80
N LYS A 325 -19.99 -7.94 -9.50
CA LYS A 325 -21.28 -8.00 -8.78
C LYS A 325 -21.50 -6.83 -7.83
N LEU A 326 -20.46 -6.05 -7.56
CA LEU A 326 -20.44 -5.05 -6.50
C LEU A 326 -20.50 -3.63 -7.08
N CYS A 327 -19.87 -3.38 -8.23
CA CYS A 327 -19.92 -2.08 -8.91
C CYS A 327 -21.05 -2.02 -9.93
N ARG A 328 -22.30 -1.89 -9.48
CA ARG A 328 -23.48 -1.88 -10.38
C ARG A 328 -24.42 -0.71 -10.16
N GLN A 329 -24.00 0.22 -9.29
CA GLN A 329 -24.82 1.36 -8.93
C GLN A 329 -24.46 2.53 -9.85
N HIS A 330 -25.51 3.23 -10.25
CA HIS A 330 -25.52 4.46 -11.05
C HIS A 330 -26.25 5.54 -10.27
#